data_AF-A0A2B0LAD9-F1
#
_entry.id   AF-A0A2B0LAD9-F1
#
_cell.length_a   1.000
_cell.length_b   1.000
_cell.length_c   1.000
_cell.angle_alpha   90.00
_cell.angle_beta   90.00
_cell.angle_gamma   90.00
#
_symmetry.space_group_name_H-M   'P 1'
#
loop_
_entity.id
_entity.type
_entity.pdbx_description
1 polymer ?
#
loop_
_entity_poly.entity_id
_entity_poly.type
_entity_poly.pdbx_seq_one_letter_code
_entity_poly.pdbx_strand_id
1 'polypeptide(L)'
;MKEFEDKFSELQADMVSICMEYVEDRADKVYIYASCEESVMSSKFFYLVNNKHVKPHKLNDALDDGDEGYDVSTKRQFMVLDILNEDIEKIKMVCKEYERDMPTEMKLIYDVKSGKFKAEYKYDLVYTNDDIKTASDIADEWFEEVKNNNL
;
A
#
# COMPACT_ATOMS: atom_id res chain seq x y z
N MET A 1 2.56 -25.36 -3.96
CA MET A 1 2.95 -24.45 -2.86
C MET A 1 3.82 -23.31 -3.38
N LYS A 2 4.93 -23.60 -4.09
CA LYS A 2 5.72 -22.54 -4.77
C LYS A 2 4.89 -21.69 -5.75
N GLU A 3 4.02 -22.30 -6.53
CA GLU A 3 3.15 -21.57 -7.48
C GLU A 3 2.18 -20.58 -6.82
N PHE A 4 1.71 -20.87 -5.60
CA PHE A 4 0.87 -19.92 -4.85
C PHE A 4 1.69 -18.72 -4.40
N GLU A 5 2.83 -18.97 -3.74
CA GLU A 5 3.72 -17.91 -3.25
C GLU A 5 4.25 -17.04 -4.40
N ASP A 6 4.59 -17.66 -5.54
CA ASP A 6 5.04 -16.96 -6.75
C ASP A 6 3.92 -16.03 -7.25
N LYS A 7 2.69 -16.52 -7.47
CA LYS A 7 1.55 -15.69 -7.91
C LYS A 7 1.18 -14.58 -6.90
N PHE A 8 1.18 -14.93 -5.61
CA PHE A 8 0.81 -13.99 -4.54
C PHE A 8 1.83 -12.86 -4.42
N SER A 9 3.13 -13.19 -4.43
CA SER A 9 4.20 -12.20 -4.36
C SER A 9 4.34 -11.38 -5.65
N GLU A 10 4.01 -11.93 -6.82
CA GLU A 10 4.00 -11.21 -8.09
C GLU A 10 2.95 -10.09 -8.08
N LEU A 11 1.77 -10.34 -7.51
CA LEU A 11 0.74 -9.31 -7.33
C LEU A 11 1.17 -8.22 -6.35
N GLN A 12 1.87 -8.57 -5.27
CA GLN A 12 2.42 -7.58 -4.35
C GLN A 12 3.53 -6.73 -4.98
N ALA A 13 4.33 -7.34 -5.87
CA ALA A 13 5.32 -6.61 -6.65
C ALA A 13 4.65 -5.64 -7.64
N ASP A 14 3.52 -6.02 -8.25
CA ASP A 14 2.71 -5.15 -9.11
C ASP A 14 2.19 -3.93 -8.33
N MET A 15 1.66 -4.15 -7.12
CA MET A 15 1.24 -3.09 -6.21
C MET A 15 2.38 -2.10 -5.90
N VAL A 16 3.60 -2.59 -5.65
CA VAL A 16 4.78 -1.73 -5.45
C VAL A 16 5.13 -0.99 -6.73
N SER A 17 5.09 -1.66 -7.88
CA SER A 17 5.43 -1.09 -9.19
C SER A 17 4.56 0.11 -9.53
N ILE A 18 3.24 0.01 -9.38
CA ILE A 18 2.34 1.14 -9.69
C ILE A 18 2.54 2.32 -8.73
N CYS A 19 2.84 2.07 -7.46
CA CYS A 19 3.18 3.12 -6.51
C CYS A 19 4.53 3.78 -6.83
N MET A 20 5.52 3.01 -7.29
CA MET A 20 6.82 3.54 -7.74
C MET A 20 6.69 4.40 -9.00
N GLU A 21 5.87 3.98 -9.96
CA GLU A 21 5.56 4.78 -11.15
C GLU A 21 4.90 6.12 -10.78
N TYR A 22 4.03 6.12 -9.76
CA TYR A 22 3.38 7.34 -9.29
C TYR A 22 4.37 8.40 -8.80
N VAL A 23 5.47 7.97 -8.18
CA VAL A 23 6.56 8.83 -7.66
C VAL A 23 7.79 8.85 -8.55
N GLU A 24 7.68 8.41 -9.81
CA GLU A 24 8.75 8.49 -10.81
C GLU A 24 10.07 7.87 -10.32
N ASP A 25 10.00 6.83 -9.49
CA ASP A 25 11.14 6.18 -8.84
C ASP A 25 11.98 7.06 -7.88
N ARG A 26 11.45 8.21 -7.44
CA ARG A 26 12.18 9.21 -6.64
C ARG A 26 11.91 9.16 -5.13
N ALA A 27 11.06 8.26 -4.64
CA ALA A 27 10.82 8.11 -3.21
C ALA A 27 11.92 7.29 -2.50
N ASP A 28 12.11 7.53 -1.20
CA ASP A 28 13.01 6.73 -0.36
C ASP A 28 12.36 5.38 -0.01
N LYS A 29 11.07 5.42 0.33
CA LYS A 29 10.26 4.24 0.68
C LYS A 29 8.82 4.40 0.22
N VAL A 30 8.21 3.27 -0.12
CA VAL A 30 6.79 3.12 -0.44
C VAL A 30 6.08 2.32 0.65
N TYR A 31 4.91 2.79 1.04
CA TYR A 31 4.04 2.11 2.01
C TYR A 31 2.68 1.90 1.38
N ILE A 32 2.20 0.66 1.42
CA ILE A 32 0.91 0.28 0.84
C ILE A 32 0.10 -0.45 1.91
N TYR A 33 -1.09 0.07 2.13
CA TYR A 33 -2.10 -0.55 2.96
C TYR A 33 -3.16 -1.15 2.06
N ALA A 34 -3.52 -2.39 2.31
CA ALA A 34 -4.63 -3.08 1.66
C ALA A 34 -5.47 -3.82 2.69
N SER A 35 -6.79 -3.75 2.55
CA SER A 35 -7.72 -4.54 3.34
C SER A 35 -8.76 -5.25 2.49
N CYS A 36 -9.17 -6.42 2.96
CA CYS A 36 -10.24 -7.21 2.36
C CYS A 36 -11.05 -7.89 3.48
N GLU A 37 -12.06 -7.19 4.00
CA GLU A 37 -12.98 -7.74 5.00
C GLU A 37 -14.37 -7.89 4.39
N GLU A 38 -14.95 -9.08 4.53
CA GLU A 38 -16.23 -9.45 3.93
C GLU A 38 -16.26 -9.21 2.39
N SER A 39 -17.05 -8.23 1.95
CA SER A 39 -17.19 -7.79 0.56
C SER A 39 -16.53 -6.44 0.29
N VAL A 40 -15.87 -5.84 1.28
CA VAL A 40 -15.25 -4.51 1.18
C VAL A 40 -13.75 -4.65 0.98
N MET A 41 -13.26 -4.03 -0.10
CA MET A 41 -11.84 -3.88 -0.37
C MET A 41 -11.47 -2.41 -0.24
N SER A 42 -10.32 -2.13 0.34
CA SER A 42 -9.79 -0.77 0.46
C SER A 42 -8.28 -0.77 0.31
N SER A 43 -7.76 0.27 -0.32
CA SER A 43 -6.34 0.51 -0.45
C SER A 43 -6.01 1.96 -0.08
N LYS A 44 -4.81 2.14 0.50
CA LYS A 44 -4.16 3.44 0.71
C LYS A 44 -2.68 3.27 0.47
N PHE A 45 -2.01 4.36 0.12
CA PHE A 45 -0.57 4.36 -0.04
C PHE A 45 0.00 5.71 0.36
N PHE A 46 1.27 5.72 0.78
CA PHE A 46 2.02 6.91 1.14
C PHE A 46 3.52 6.64 1.02
N TYR A 47 4.32 7.69 1.22
CA TYR A 47 5.74 7.66 0.87
C TYR A 47 6.61 8.26 1.96
N LEU A 48 7.88 7.87 1.95
CA LEU A 48 8.98 8.63 2.54
C LEU A 48 9.72 9.32 1.38
N VAL A 49 9.83 10.64 1.43
CA VAL A 49 10.59 11.45 0.45
C VAL A 49 11.40 12.47 1.24
N ASN A 50 12.70 12.57 0.98
CA ASN A 50 13.61 13.48 1.68
C ASN A 50 13.45 13.38 3.21
N ASN A 51 13.35 12.15 3.72
CA ASN A 51 13.16 11.84 5.14
C ASN A 51 11.86 12.43 5.76
N LYS A 52 10.84 12.72 4.94
CA LYS A 52 9.50 13.17 5.38
C LYS A 52 8.42 12.19 4.91
N HIS A 53 7.62 11.67 5.85
CA HIS A 53 6.45 10.85 5.50
C HIS A 53 5.30 11.72 4.98
N VAL A 54 4.85 11.45 3.77
CA VAL A 54 3.84 12.26 3.07
C VAL A 54 2.79 11.39 2.38
N LYS A 55 1.53 11.85 2.43
CA LYS A 55 0.42 11.29 1.66
C LYS A 55 0.54 11.72 0.19
N PRO A 56 -0.08 11.02 -0.78
CA PRO A 56 0.09 11.28 -2.21
C PRO A 56 -0.18 12.73 -2.63
N HIS A 57 -1.27 13.32 -2.12
CA HIS A 57 -1.63 14.73 -2.38
C HIS A 57 -0.70 15.77 -1.75
N LYS A 58 0.30 15.35 -0.95
CA LYS A 58 1.28 16.20 -0.25
C LYS A 58 2.73 15.86 -0.61
N LEU A 59 2.97 15.09 -1.68
CA LEU A 59 4.33 14.74 -2.08
C LEU A 59 5.24 15.96 -2.25
N ASN A 60 4.70 17.04 -2.82
CA ASN A 60 5.45 18.27 -3.07
C ASN A 60 5.82 19.03 -1.78
N ASP A 61 5.21 18.73 -0.63
CA ASP A 61 5.60 19.30 0.68
C ASP A 61 6.93 18.71 1.18
N ALA A 62 7.37 17.59 0.61
CA ALA A 62 8.62 16.93 0.98
C ALA A 62 9.84 17.45 0.22
N LEU A 63 9.64 18.08 -0.93
CA LEU A 63 10.69 18.53 -1.84
C LEU A 63 11.56 19.66 -1.26
N ASP A 64 12.82 19.70 -1.69
CA ASP A 64 13.75 20.79 -1.41
C ASP A 64 13.74 21.82 -2.57
N ASP A 65 14.32 23.00 -2.33
CA ASP A 65 14.37 24.07 -3.33
C ASP A 65 15.10 23.63 -4.61
N GLY A 66 14.37 23.60 -5.73
CA GLY A 66 14.89 23.24 -7.04
C GLY A 66 14.60 21.80 -7.48
N ASP A 67 13.99 20.98 -6.63
CA ASP A 67 13.50 19.65 -7.02
C ASP A 67 12.34 19.75 -8.03
N GLU A 68 12.25 18.75 -8.91
CA GLU A 68 11.12 18.60 -9.82
C GLU A 68 9.85 18.15 -9.08
N GLY A 69 8.76 18.88 -9.28
CA GLY A 69 7.46 18.59 -8.67
C GLY A 69 6.84 17.29 -9.17
N TYR A 70 6.16 16.56 -8.29
CA TYR A 70 5.33 15.40 -8.65
C TYR A 70 3.97 15.83 -9.18
N ASP A 71 3.41 15.05 -10.12
CA ASP A 71 1.99 15.16 -10.49
C ASP A 71 1.10 14.56 -9.40
N VAL A 72 0.69 15.42 -8.47
CA VAL A 72 -0.21 15.08 -7.35
C VAL A 72 -1.69 15.12 -7.73
N SER A 73 -2.04 15.09 -9.02
CA SER A 73 -3.43 15.18 -9.45
C SER A 73 -4.29 14.04 -8.91
N THR A 74 -5.53 14.37 -8.57
CA THR A 74 -6.55 13.39 -8.14
C THR A 74 -6.74 12.28 -9.17
N LYS A 75 -6.60 12.59 -10.47
CA LYS A 75 -6.69 11.60 -11.55
C LYS A 75 -5.63 10.51 -11.41
N ARG A 76 -4.35 10.88 -11.25
CA ARG A 76 -3.27 9.89 -11.06
C ARG A 76 -3.45 9.11 -9.77
N GLN A 77 -3.86 9.78 -8.69
CA GLN A 77 -4.13 9.10 -7.41
C GLN A 77 -5.21 8.02 -7.55
N PHE A 78 -6.32 8.31 -8.25
CA PHE A 78 -7.36 7.31 -8.50
C PHE A 78 -6.87 6.15 -9.37
N MET A 79 -6.07 6.42 -10.41
CA MET A 79 -5.50 5.34 -11.23
C MET A 79 -4.65 4.35 -10.42
N VAL A 80 -3.86 4.84 -9.47
CA VAL A 80 -3.10 3.96 -8.56
C VAL A 80 -4.04 3.15 -7.67
N LEU A 81 -5.06 3.78 -7.09
CA LEU A 81 -6.04 3.09 -6.25
C LEU A 81 -6.82 2.01 -7.01
N ASP A 82 -7.19 2.27 -8.26
CA ASP A 82 -7.89 1.31 -9.11
C ASP A 82 -7.03 0.06 -9.32
N ILE A 83 -5.76 0.23 -9.70
CA ILE A 83 -4.82 -0.88 -9.89
C ILE A 83 -4.58 -1.64 -8.59
N LEU A 84 -4.36 -0.94 -7.47
CA LEU A 84 -4.20 -1.59 -6.16
C LEU A 84 -5.43 -2.44 -5.80
N ASN A 85 -6.64 -1.94 -6.08
CA ASN A 85 -7.87 -2.69 -5.80
C ASN A 85 -8.05 -3.89 -6.74
N GLU A 86 -7.68 -3.76 -8.02
CA GLU A 86 -7.63 -4.90 -8.96
C GLU A 86 -6.66 -5.99 -8.45
N ASP A 87 -5.51 -5.61 -7.91
CA ASP A 87 -4.54 -6.57 -7.37
C ASP A 87 -5.03 -7.23 -6.08
N ILE A 88 -5.70 -6.50 -5.18
CA ILE A 88 -6.35 -7.10 -4.01
C ILE A 88 -7.40 -8.14 -4.44
N GLU A 89 -8.17 -7.84 -5.48
CA GLU A 89 -9.16 -8.78 -6.03
C GLU A 89 -8.48 -10.03 -6.63
N LYS A 90 -7.41 -9.86 -7.41
CA LYS A 90 -6.62 -10.98 -7.93
C LYS A 90 -6.00 -11.81 -6.80
N ILE A 91 -5.48 -11.18 -5.75
CA ILE A 91 -4.95 -11.86 -4.56
C ILE A 91 -6.05 -12.71 -3.92
N LYS A 92 -7.27 -12.16 -3.74
CA LYS A 92 -8.42 -12.90 -3.22
C LYS A 92 -8.76 -14.12 -4.10
N MET A 93 -8.69 -13.98 -5.42
CA MET A 93 -8.89 -15.09 -6.36
C MET A 93 -7.81 -16.17 -6.25
N VAL A 94 -6.54 -15.78 -6.13
CA VAL A 94 -5.41 -16.70 -5.93
C VAL A 94 -5.56 -17.44 -4.60
N CYS A 95 -5.88 -16.75 -3.50
CA CYS A 95 -6.15 -17.41 -2.21
C CYS A 95 -7.27 -18.45 -2.34
N LYS A 96 -8.35 -18.13 -3.05
CA LYS A 96 -9.45 -19.07 -3.32
C LYS A 96 -9.02 -20.27 -4.18
N GLU A 97 -8.25 -20.05 -5.26
CA GLU A 97 -7.75 -21.10 -6.16
C GLU A 97 -6.94 -22.16 -5.42
N TYR A 98 -6.11 -21.73 -4.46
CA TYR A 98 -5.20 -22.60 -3.71
C TYR A 98 -5.72 -23.02 -2.33
N GLU A 99 -6.99 -22.77 -2.03
CA GLU A 99 -7.62 -23.06 -0.73
C GLU A 99 -6.78 -22.48 0.44
N ARG A 100 -6.49 -21.18 0.35
CA ARG A 100 -5.79 -20.37 1.34
C ARG A 100 -6.69 -19.27 1.87
N ASP A 101 -6.47 -18.91 3.12
CA ASP A 101 -7.14 -17.76 3.71
C ASP A 101 -6.64 -16.46 3.08
N MET A 102 -7.59 -15.57 2.76
CA MET A 102 -7.28 -14.21 2.33
C MET A 102 -6.90 -13.37 3.56
N PRO A 103 -5.75 -12.67 3.55
CA PRO A 103 -5.46 -11.69 4.60
C PRO A 103 -6.54 -10.61 4.65
N THR A 104 -7.00 -10.29 5.87
CA THR A 104 -7.92 -9.18 6.13
C THR A 104 -7.23 -7.83 6.02
N GLU A 105 -5.94 -7.78 6.36
CA GLU A 105 -5.05 -6.63 6.27
C GLU A 105 -3.68 -7.06 5.71
N MET A 106 -3.16 -6.27 4.79
CA MET A 106 -1.78 -6.34 4.30
C MET A 106 -1.13 -4.96 4.40
N LYS A 107 0.04 -4.91 5.03
CA LYS A 107 0.90 -3.73 5.13
C LYS A 107 2.20 -4.04 4.41
N LEU A 108 2.43 -3.38 3.29
CA LEU A 108 3.60 -3.58 2.44
C LEU A 108 4.53 -2.37 2.56
N ILE A 109 5.82 -2.63 2.72
CA ILE A 109 6.87 -1.61 2.80
C ILE A 109 7.97 -1.99 1.81
N TYR A 110 8.28 -1.07 0.91
CA TYR A 110 9.39 -1.22 -0.03
C TYR A 110 10.41 -0.11 0.19
N ASP A 111 11.65 -0.50 0.47
CA ASP A 111 12.79 0.41 0.60
C ASP A 111 13.53 0.49 -0.74
N VAL A 112 13.45 1.65 -1.39
CA VAL A 112 13.90 1.84 -2.78
C VAL A 112 15.41 1.70 -2.88
N LYS A 113 16.14 2.26 -1.91
CA LYS A 113 17.61 2.26 -1.91
C LYS A 113 18.20 0.87 -1.73
N SER A 114 17.61 0.06 -0.84
CA SER A 114 18.10 -1.29 -0.54
C SER A 114 17.42 -2.40 -1.36
N GLY A 115 16.33 -2.08 -2.05
CA GLY A 115 15.48 -3.06 -2.74
C GLY A 115 14.79 -4.04 -1.78
N LYS A 116 14.72 -3.70 -0.49
CA LYS A 116 14.13 -4.59 0.53
C LYS A 116 12.63 -4.44 0.56
N PHE A 117 11.96 -5.57 0.45
CA PHE A 117 10.52 -5.70 0.63
C PHE A 117 10.19 -6.32 1.98
N LYS A 118 9.22 -5.73 2.68
CA LYS A 118 8.64 -6.26 3.91
C LYS A 118 7.12 -6.27 3.76
N ALA A 119 6.49 -7.37 4.14
CA ALA A 119 5.05 -7.48 4.21
C ALA A 119 4.62 -8.01 5.57
N GLU A 120 3.55 -7.44 6.10
CA GLU A 120 2.86 -7.91 7.32
C GLU A 120 1.41 -8.22 6.97
N TYR A 121 0.92 -9.34 7.50
CA TYR A 121 -0.43 -9.84 7.22
C TYR A 121 -1.18 -10.06 8.52
N LYS A 122 -2.48 -9.76 8.49
CA LYS A 122 -3.44 -10.25 9.49
C LYS A 122 -4.55 -11.03 8.82
N TYR A 123 -5.18 -11.90 9.59
CA TYR A 123 -6.31 -12.73 9.17
C TYR A 123 -7.55 -12.54 10.05
N ASP A 124 -7.40 -11.94 11.23
CA ASP A 124 -8.53 -11.50 12.06
C ASP A 124 -9.10 -10.19 11.53
N LEU A 125 -10.40 -9.95 11.75
CA LEU A 125 -11.05 -8.69 11.39
C LEU A 125 -10.41 -7.52 12.15
N VAL A 126 -10.11 -6.43 11.43
CA VAL A 126 -9.37 -5.27 11.92
C VAL A 126 -10.29 -4.07 12.14
N TYR A 127 -11.40 -3.98 11.39
CA TYR A 127 -12.37 -2.89 11.55
C TYR A 127 -13.83 -3.34 11.48
N THR A 128 -14.19 -4.46 10.84
CA THR A 128 -15.59 -4.89 10.75
C THR A 128 -16.23 -5.23 12.12
N ASN A 129 -15.40 -5.48 13.14
CA ASN A 129 -15.85 -5.70 14.52
C ASN A 129 -16.03 -4.40 15.33
N ASP A 130 -15.75 -3.24 14.75
CA ASP A 130 -15.88 -1.92 15.37
C ASP A 130 -17.02 -1.14 14.69
N ASP A 131 -17.97 -0.63 15.48
CA ASP A 131 -19.16 0.07 14.96
C ASP A 131 -18.84 1.42 14.29
N ILE A 132 -17.61 1.93 14.45
CA ILE A 132 -17.21 3.27 14.03
C ILE A 132 -16.04 3.22 13.06
N LYS A 133 -15.04 2.35 13.29
CA LYS A 133 -13.82 2.33 12.48
C LYS A 133 -14.06 1.81 11.07
N THR A 134 -13.40 2.45 10.12
CA THR A 134 -13.35 2.05 8.72
C THR A 134 -11.94 1.61 8.34
N ALA A 135 -11.81 0.95 7.19
CA ALA A 135 -10.50 0.68 6.58
C ALA A 135 -9.62 1.94 6.42
N SER A 136 -10.25 3.11 6.18
CA SER A 136 -9.51 4.37 6.06
C SER A 136 -8.94 4.83 7.40
N ASP A 137 -9.65 4.61 8.51
CA ASP A 137 -9.18 4.96 9.85
C ASP A 137 -7.97 4.11 10.23
N ILE A 138 -8.02 2.80 9.95
CA ILE A 138 -6.90 1.87 10.21
C ILE A 138 -5.66 2.26 9.37
N ALA A 139 -5.86 2.60 8.10
CA ALA A 139 -4.77 3.05 7.25
C ALA A 139 -4.14 4.37 7.74
N ASP A 140 -4.95 5.31 8.22
CA ASP A 140 -4.47 6.58 8.76
C ASP A 140 -3.77 6.39 10.12
N GLU A 141 -4.25 5.48 10.97
CA GLU A 141 -3.55 5.06 12.20
C GLU A 141 -2.17 4.49 11.88
N TRP A 142 -2.07 3.63 10.86
CA TRP A 142 -0.80 3.06 10.43
C TRP A 142 0.15 4.11 9.84
N PHE A 143 -0.36 5.10 9.10
CA PHE A 143 0.44 6.23 8.63
C PHE A 143 1.09 6.99 9.79
N GLU A 144 0.31 7.31 10.84
CA GLU A 144 0.84 8.00 12.02
C GLU A 144 1.80 7.11 12.82
N GLU A 145 1.55 5.80 12.91
CA GLU A 145 2.47 4.83 13.51
C GLU A 145 3.84 4.85 12.82
N VAL A 146 3.85 4.73 11.49
CA VAL A 146 5.09 4.71 10.69
C VAL A 146 5.86 6.02 10.85
N LYS A 147 5.16 7.15 10.81
CA LYS A 147 5.74 8.49 10.99
C LYS A 147 6.36 8.69 12.37
N ASN A 148 5.72 8.18 13.44
CA ASN A 148 6.21 8.34 14.81
C ASN A 148 7.33 7.36 15.17
N ASN A 149 7.34 6.17 14.57
CA ASN A 149 8.32 5.11 14.86
C ASN A 149 9.53 5.10 13.90
N ASN A 150 9.59 6.01 12.91
CA ASN A 150 10.59 6.03 11.84
C ASN A 150 10.76 4.66 11.15
N LEU A 151 9.64 3.95 10.96
CA LEU A 151 9.61 2.67 10.24
C LEU A 151 9.94 2.85 8.75
#